data_AF-W7X1P8-F1
#
_entry.id   AF-W7X1P8-F1
#
_cell.length_a   1.000
_cell.length_b   1.000
_cell.length_c   1.000
_cell.angle_alpha   90.00
_cell.angle_beta   90.00
_cell.angle_gamma   90.00
#
_symmetry.space_group_name_H-M   'P 1'
#
loop_
_entity.id
_entity.type
_entity.pdbx_description
1 polymer ?
#
loop_
_entity_poly.entity_id
_entity_poly.type
_entity_poly.pdbx_seq_one_letter_code
_entity_poly.pdbx_strand_id
1 'polypeptide(L)'
;MIKSQSCYPHKKNKMKQLNFRLIFIMLLISISLQQQNKCNNHPALNKIINILKTVVGNNNQKTTEAIDRFDNEFKNSNPTKADSNILGVCSQFEGQESCCNKKKMSDFLDKMALFKVQTIQKENNIVQKLFKILVQQIKKCDCQMKPNTQKPQQIDNLKQNMNLKQLQTLINNLNKCNMKFQTTATQFLRGALCSVCSGINKISDYFDNTHSLLINQDSATKYQSQIDSSIECFSNLVTINGNNENPGMISIIEEIFNYYFLDKTCYNKIVQKILAIFQNNSVSPTKPGSSEKICCPQIVYKIQDQCDQIIQGDNQIDQLLNQRLLRNDLTLKENYDRKLQQNFNHDTDASIVKFGGVNILITSQLDEQINGIDNIIDISTDYDTNSNKIYQFSIIFMLILQALF
;
A
#
# COMPACT_ATOMS: atom_id res chain seq x y z
N MET A 1 -11.51 -15.37 102.44
CA MET A 1 -12.30 -16.00 101.37
C MET A 1 -12.76 -14.92 100.41
N ILE A 2 -12.87 -15.25 99.11
CA ILE A 2 -13.28 -14.44 97.92
C ILE A 2 -12.12 -13.94 97.04
N LYS A 3 -11.92 -14.70 95.92
CA LYS A 3 -11.82 -14.37 94.46
C LYS A 3 -11.10 -13.08 94.03
N SER A 4 -10.56 -12.89 92.82
CA SER A 4 -10.21 -13.64 91.59
C SER A 4 -9.88 -12.56 90.54
N GLN A 5 -8.98 -12.78 89.56
CA GLN A 5 -9.24 -12.47 88.14
C GLN A 5 -8.01 -12.73 87.25
N SER A 6 -8.26 -13.45 86.14
CA SER A 6 -7.36 -13.62 85.00
C SER A 6 -7.84 -12.79 83.81
N CYS A 7 -6.91 -12.42 82.92
CA CYS A 7 -7.17 -11.73 81.66
C CYS A 7 -7.10 -12.71 80.48
N TYR A 8 -8.10 -12.64 79.59
CA TYR A 8 -8.15 -13.29 78.26
C TYR A 8 -7.98 -12.23 77.15
N PRO A 9 -7.37 -12.55 75.98
CA PRO A 9 -7.25 -11.62 74.87
C PRO A 9 -8.43 -11.67 73.89
N HIS A 10 -8.79 -10.50 73.37
CA HIS A 10 -9.83 -10.24 72.38
C HIS A 10 -9.43 -10.72 70.98
N LYS A 11 -10.20 -11.62 70.37
CA LYS A 11 -10.07 -12.07 68.98
C LYS A 11 -11.35 -11.70 68.22
N LYS A 12 -11.40 -10.53 67.56
CA LYS A 12 -12.46 -10.14 66.59
C LYS A 12 -11.98 -8.98 65.71
N ASN A 13 -11.76 -9.23 64.41
CA ASN A 13 -11.86 -8.30 63.25
C ASN A 13 -10.93 -8.57 62.04
N LYS A 14 -10.12 -9.65 62.01
CA LYS A 14 -9.29 -9.95 60.81
C LYS A 14 -10.07 -10.51 59.59
N MET A 15 -11.27 -11.04 59.77
CA MET A 15 -12.01 -11.72 58.69
C MET A 15 -12.73 -10.77 57.73
N LYS A 16 -13.10 -9.55 58.16
CA LYS A 16 -13.79 -8.56 57.31
C LYS A 16 -12.86 -7.82 56.33
N GLN A 17 -11.58 -7.63 56.68
CA GLN A 17 -10.61 -6.95 55.81
C GLN A 17 -10.12 -7.83 54.65
N LEU A 18 -10.07 -9.16 54.82
CA LEU A 18 -9.63 -10.08 53.76
C LEU A 18 -10.66 -10.17 52.62
N ASN A 19 -11.95 -10.23 52.96
CA ASN A 19 -13.05 -10.28 51.97
C ASN A 19 -13.16 -8.98 51.17
N PHE A 20 -12.90 -7.82 51.78
CA PHE A 20 -12.95 -6.53 51.09
C PHE A 20 -11.82 -6.39 50.05
N ARG A 21 -10.61 -6.88 50.36
CA ARG A 21 -9.48 -6.88 49.42
C ARG A 21 -9.70 -7.81 48.24
N LEU A 22 -10.28 -9.00 48.46
CA LEU A 22 -10.62 -9.95 47.38
C LEU A 22 -11.70 -9.40 46.45
N ILE A 23 -12.74 -8.75 46.98
CA ILE A 23 -13.79 -8.10 46.18
C ILE A 23 -13.20 -6.94 45.37
N PHE A 24 -12.32 -6.13 45.96
CA PHE A 24 -11.68 -5.01 45.26
C PHE A 24 -10.74 -5.47 44.14
N ILE A 25 -9.98 -6.55 44.36
CA ILE A 25 -9.13 -7.17 43.33
C ILE A 25 -10.00 -7.75 42.19
N MET A 26 -11.11 -8.45 42.51
CA MET A 26 -12.05 -8.97 41.51
C MET A 26 -12.75 -7.86 40.71
N LEU A 27 -13.08 -6.73 41.35
CA LEU A 27 -13.61 -5.53 40.67
C LEU A 27 -12.56 -4.89 39.75
N LEU A 28 -11.31 -4.77 40.19
CA LEU A 28 -10.21 -4.25 39.36
C LEU A 28 -9.95 -5.17 38.15
N ILE A 29 -9.99 -6.49 38.34
CA ILE A 29 -9.87 -7.47 37.24
C ILE A 29 -11.04 -7.32 36.26
N SER A 30 -12.27 -7.14 36.75
CA SER A 30 -13.47 -6.95 35.92
C SER A 30 -13.43 -5.66 35.10
N ILE A 31 -12.95 -4.56 35.68
CA ILE A 31 -12.77 -3.26 34.99
C ILE A 31 -11.68 -3.37 33.91
N SER A 32 -10.59 -4.09 34.20
CA SER A 32 -9.51 -4.31 33.22
C SER A 32 -9.96 -5.17 32.02
N LEU A 33 -10.79 -6.19 32.25
CA LEU A 33 -11.40 -7.00 31.19
C LEU A 33 -12.43 -6.21 30.35
N GLN A 34 -13.19 -5.29 30.97
CA GLN A 34 -14.12 -4.41 30.24
C GLN A 34 -13.40 -3.34 29.40
N GLN A 35 -12.18 -2.93 29.73
CA GLN A 35 -11.39 -2.02 28.91
C GLN A 35 -10.85 -2.69 27.63
N GLN A 36 -10.56 -4.00 27.65
CA GLN A 36 -10.06 -4.73 26.48
C GLN A 36 -11.13 -4.93 25.39
N ASN A 37 -12.42 -4.89 25.75
CA ASN A 37 -13.54 -5.12 24.84
C ASN A 37 -14.07 -3.85 24.15
N LYS A 38 -13.25 -2.81 23.99
CA LYS A 38 -13.65 -1.56 23.33
C LYS A 38 -12.94 -1.39 22.00
N CYS A 39 -13.67 -0.94 20.98
CA CYS A 39 -13.13 -0.69 19.64
C CYS A 39 -11.99 0.33 19.63
N ASN A 40 -12.03 1.35 20.49
CA ASN A 40 -10.95 2.34 20.58
C ASN A 40 -9.57 1.74 20.96
N ASN A 41 -9.54 0.53 21.54
CA ASN A 41 -8.32 -0.15 21.95
C ASN A 41 -7.85 -1.21 20.93
N HIS A 42 -8.46 -1.27 19.74
CA HIS A 42 -8.10 -2.26 18.73
C HIS A 42 -6.64 -2.04 18.24
N PRO A 43 -5.74 -3.05 18.32
CA PRO A 43 -4.31 -2.90 18.00
C PRO A 43 -4.01 -2.34 16.60
N ALA A 44 -4.84 -2.68 15.63
CA ALA A 44 -4.67 -2.25 14.24
C ALA A 44 -5.13 -0.81 13.95
N LEU A 45 -6.00 -0.21 14.78
CA LEU A 45 -6.73 1.01 14.42
C LEU A 45 -5.78 2.16 14.07
N ASN A 46 -4.91 2.56 15.01
CA ASN A 46 -3.97 3.66 14.79
C ASN A 46 -3.00 3.39 13.64
N LYS A 47 -2.57 2.12 13.49
CA LYS A 47 -1.67 1.70 12.41
C LYS A 47 -2.34 1.90 11.04
N ILE A 48 -3.62 1.53 10.92
CA ILE A 48 -4.41 1.68 9.69
C ILE A 48 -4.73 3.13 9.38
N ILE A 49 -5.13 3.93 10.39
CA ILE A 49 -5.36 5.36 10.17
C ILE A 49 -4.09 6.05 9.63
N ASN A 50 -2.92 5.69 10.14
CA ASN A 50 -1.65 6.23 9.64
C ASN A 50 -1.36 5.82 8.19
N ILE A 51 -1.61 4.55 7.82
CA ILE A 51 -1.45 4.07 6.44
C ILE A 51 -2.40 4.81 5.51
N LEU A 52 -3.69 4.89 5.87
CA LEU A 52 -4.71 5.57 5.07
C LEU A 52 -4.34 7.02 4.84
N LYS A 53 -3.95 7.75 5.89
CA LYS A 53 -3.52 9.16 5.77
C LYS A 53 -2.32 9.31 4.86
N THR A 54 -1.37 8.39 4.92
CA THR A 54 -0.15 8.52 4.12
C THR A 54 -0.35 8.13 2.65
N VAL A 55 -1.13 7.09 2.37
CA VAL A 55 -1.43 6.65 1.01
C VAL A 55 -2.28 7.69 0.25
N VAL A 56 -3.18 8.40 0.95
CA VAL A 56 -3.96 9.50 0.38
C VAL A 56 -3.10 10.75 0.17
N GLY A 57 -2.17 11.02 1.09
CA GLY A 57 -1.36 12.24 1.11
C GLY A 57 -2.17 13.50 1.46
N ASN A 58 -1.52 14.67 1.39
CA ASN A 58 -2.10 15.94 1.87
C ASN A 58 -3.09 16.63 0.90
N ASN A 59 -3.33 16.05 -0.28
CA ASN A 59 -3.99 16.77 -1.37
C ASN A 59 -5.46 16.38 -1.61
N ASN A 60 -6.03 15.47 -0.82
CA ASN A 60 -7.41 15.01 -0.98
C ASN A 60 -8.23 15.15 0.30
N GLN A 61 -8.68 16.38 0.57
CA GLN A 61 -9.43 16.74 1.77
C GLN A 61 -10.67 15.87 1.99
N LYS A 62 -11.45 15.58 0.93
CA LYS A 62 -12.66 14.75 1.04
C LYS A 62 -12.35 13.35 1.56
N THR A 63 -11.26 12.74 1.09
CA THR A 63 -10.84 11.42 1.57
C THR A 63 -10.26 11.50 2.99
N THR A 64 -9.53 12.56 3.34
CA THR A 64 -9.08 12.79 4.73
C THR A 64 -10.27 12.87 5.70
N GLU A 65 -11.33 13.61 5.35
CA GLU A 65 -12.56 13.68 6.14
C GLU A 65 -13.27 12.32 6.25
N ALA A 66 -13.26 11.52 5.18
CA ALA A 66 -13.79 10.16 5.20
C ALA A 66 -13.00 9.24 6.15
N ILE A 67 -11.67 9.35 6.17
CA ILE A 67 -10.80 8.63 7.12
C ILE A 67 -11.13 9.02 8.56
N ASP A 68 -11.25 10.31 8.86
CA ASP A 68 -11.56 10.77 10.21
C ASP A 68 -12.98 10.36 10.66
N ARG A 69 -13.95 10.30 9.72
CA ARG A 69 -15.27 9.73 10.02
C ARG A 69 -15.19 8.23 10.29
N PHE A 70 -14.44 7.47 9.47
CA PHE A 70 -14.22 6.05 9.72
C PHE A 70 -13.62 5.81 11.11
N ASP A 71 -12.58 6.57 11.49
CA ASP A 71 -11.94 6.50 12.81
C ASP A 71 -12.96 6.75 13.93
N ASN A 72 -13.71 7.83 13.84
CA ASN A 72 -14.73 8.19 14.83
C ASN A 72 -15.84 7.15 14.94
N GLU A 73 -16.35 6.65 13.81
CA GLU A 73 -17.39 5.62 13.84
C GLU A 73 -16.85 4.31 14.41
N PHE A 74 -15.63 3.91 14.06
CA PHE A 74 -15.01 2.71 14.58
C PHE A 74 -14.82 2.80 16.10
N LYS A 75 -14.25 3.90 16.62
CA LYS A 75 -14.02 4.10 18.06
C LYS A 75 -15.29 4.05 18.90
N ASN A 76 -16.39 4.56 18.33
CA ASN A 76 -17.69 4.63 18.99
C ASN A 76 -18.61 3.44 18.71
N SER A 77 -18.17 2.48 17.87
CA SER A 77 -18.92 1.25 17.63
C SER A 77 -18.96 0.38 18.87
N ASN A 78 -20.10 -0.26 19.10
CA ASN A 78 -20.19 -1.40 20.00
C ASN A 78 -19.92 -2.67 19.17
N PRO A 79 -18.93 -3.49 19.54
CA PRO A 79 -18.65 -4.71 18.82
C PRO A 79 -19.88 -5.62 18.78
N THR A 80 -20.18 -6.17 17.60
CA THR A 80 -21.28 -7.12 17.42
C THR A 80 -20.83 -8.25 16.51
N LYS A 81 -21.51 -9.40 16.63
CA LYS A 81 -21.27 -10.53 15.73
C LYS A 81 -21.57 -10.11 14.28
N ALA A 82 -20.54 -9.94 13.47
CA ALA A 82 -20.68 -9.51 12.09
C ALA A 82 -20.73 -10.73 11.15
N ASP A 83 -21.64 -10.69 10.18
CA ASP A 83 -21.75 -11.70 9.13
C ASP A 83 -20.91 -11.33 7.89
N SER A 84 -20.77 -12.27 6.97
CA SER A 84 -20.05 -12.04 5.71
C SER A 84 -20.61 -10.89 4.86
N ASN A 85 -21.92 -10.60 4.92
CA ASN A 85 -22.53 -9.53 4.11
C ASN A 85 -22.16 -8.14 4.65
N ILE A 86 -22.00 -8.01 5.96
CA ILE A 86 -21.53 -6.79 6.63
C ILE A 86 -20.04 -6.63 6.44
N LEU A 87 -19.25 -7.71 6.51
CA LEU A 87 -17.79 -7.63 6.44
C LEU A 87 -17.26 -7.55 5.00
N GLY A 88 -18.02 -7.95 3.99
CA GLY A 88 -17.63 -7.90 2.59
C GLY A 88 -16.27 -8.58 2.34
N VAL A 89 -15.30 -7.83 1.80
CA VAL A 89 -13.93 -8.33 1.56
C VAL A 89 -13.20 -8.75 2.85
N CYS A 90 -13.64 -8.29 4.02
CA CYS A 90 -13.07 -8.65 5.31
C CYS A 90 -13.78 -9.87 5.96
N SER A 91 -14.53 -10.67 5.19
CA SER A 91 -15.32 -11.82 5.66
C SER A 91 -14.53 -12.93 6.37
N GLN A 92 -13.20 -12.93 6.30
CA GLN A 92 -12.36 -13.84 7.09
C GLN A 92 -12.58 -13.74 8.61
N PHE A 93 -13.20 -12.65 9.09
CA PHE A 93 -13.55 -12.41 10.49
C PHE A 93 -15.03 -12.68 10.81
N GLU A 94 -15.74 -13.37 9.92
CA GLU A 94 -17.16 -13.70 10.10
C GLU A 94 -17.41 -14.42 11.43
N GLY A 95 -18.52 -14.05 12.08
CA GLY A 95 -18.97 -14.67 13.32
C GLY A 95 -18.23 -14.18 14.58
N GLN A 96 -17.30 -13.23 14.43
CA GLN A 96 -16.57 -12.61 15.55
C GLN A 96 -17.24 -11.29 15.98
N GLU A 97 -16.96 -10.84 17.20
CA GLU A 97 -17.46 -9.57 17.73
C GLU A 97 -16.64 -8.40 17.16
N SER A 98 -16.95 -8.00 15.95
CA SER A 98 -16.20 -7.00 15.20
C SER A 98 -16.72 -5.59 15.44
N CYS A 99 -15.79 -4.64 15.42
CA CYS A 99 -16.06 -3.20 15.38
C CYS A 99 -16.46 -2.72 13.98
N CYS A 100 -16.13 -3.49 12.94
CA CYS A 100 -16.62 -3.31 11.57
C CYS A 100 -18.04 -3.89 11.43
N ASN A 101 -18.98 -3.36 12.20
CA ASN A 101 -20.36 -3.86 12.30
C ASN A 101 -21.33 -3.19 11.30
N LYS A 102 -20.82 -2.37 10.39
CA LYS A 102 -21.59 -1.73 9.32
C LYS A 102 -20.93 -1.98 7.98
N LYS A 103 -21.71 -2.40 6.98
CA LYS A 103 -21.24 -2.65 5.61
C LYS A 103 -20.42 -1.49 5.01
N LYS A 104 -20.81 -0.25 5.30
CA LYS A 104 -20.06 0.93 4.81
C LYS A 104 -18.61 1.01 5.31
N MET A 105 -18.27 0.40 6.45
CA MET A 105 -16.90 0.38 6.97
C MET A 105 -16.02 -0.55 6.14
N SER A 106 -16.48 -1.77 5.87
CA SER A 106 -15.73 -2.70 5.01
C SER A 106 -15.68 -2.21 3.56
N ASP A 107 -16.77 -1.66 3.03
CA ASP A 107 -16.80 -1.07 1.68
C ASP A 107 -15.80 0.10 1.57
N PHE A 108 -15.67 0.90 2.63
CA PHE A 108 -14.66 1.96 2.70
C PHE A 108 -13.25 1.39 2.67
N LEU A 109 -12.93 0.37 3.48
CA LEU A 109 -11.60 -0.24 3.49
C LEU A 109 -11.24 -0.88 2.13
N ASP A 110 -12.21 -1.50 1.45
CA ASP A 110 -12.02 -2.04 0.11
C ASP A 110 -11.66 -0.94 -0.90
N LYS A 111 -12.46 0.13 -0.96
CA LYS A 111 -12.19 1.29 -1.82
C LYS A 111 -10.86 1.96 -1.50
N MET A 112 -10.52 2.10 -0.22
CA MET A 112 -9.27 2.74 0.21
C MET A 112 -8.03 1.97 -0.26
N ALA A 113 -8.12 0.64 -0.43
CA ALA A 113 -7.01 -0.14 -0.95
C ALA A 113 -6.62 0.28 -2.39
N LEU A 114 -7.57 0.75 -3.20
CA LEU A 114 -7.33 1.18 -4.60
C LEU A 114 -6.44 2.41 -4.71
N PHE A 115 -6.30 3.24 -3.66
CA PHE A 115 -5.36 4.37 -3.69
C PHE A 115 -3.92 3.92 -3.94
N LYS A 116 -3.57 2.67 -3.59
CA LYS A 116 -2.27 2.07 -3.88
C LYS A 116 -1.97 2.04 -5.38
N VAL A 117 -2.99 1.87 -6.23
CA VAL A 117 -2.80 1.88 -7.68
C VAL A 117 -2.39 3.27 -8.16
N GLN A 118 -3.03 4.32 -7.64
CA GLN A 118 -2.70 5.70 -8.01
C GLN A 118 -1.28 6.10 -7.59
N THR A 119 -0.81 5.65 -6.42
CA THR A 119 0.58 5.94 -6.00
C THR A 119 1.57 5.29 -6.97
N ILE A 120 1.31 4.05 -7.40
CA ILE A 120 2.14 3.33 -8.38
C ILE A 120 2.07 3.98 -9.77
N GLN A 121 0.88 4.39 -10.23
CA GLN A 121 0.68 5.00 -11.57
C GLN A 121 1.30 6.40 -11.72
N LYS A 122 1.49 7.15 -10.63
CA LYS A 122 2.09 8.51 -10.67
C LYS A 122 3.56 8.50 -11.09
N GLU A 123 4.27 7.40 -10.85
CA GLU A 123 5.70 7.30 -11.11
C GLU A 123 5.97 6.52 -12.42
N ASN A 124 7.01 6.91 -13.17
CA ASN A 124 7.31 6.25 -14.44
C ASN A 124 8.03 4.92 -14.17
N ASN A 125 7.48 3.82 -14.66
CA ASN A 125 8.16 2.53 -14.64
C ASN A 125 9.35 2.49 -15.63
N ILE A 126 10.16 1.45 -15.52
CA ILE A 126 11.40 1.29 -16.28
C ILE A 126 11.19 1.33 -17.81
N VAL A 127 10.07 0.81 -18.31
CA VAL A 127 9.74 0.81 -19.75
C VAL A 127 9.25 2.19 -20.20
N GLN A 128 8.47 2.90 -19.38
CA GLN A 128 8.11 4.29 -19.66
C GLN A 128 9.36 5.19 -19.69
N LYS A 129 10.34 4.95 -18.81
CA LYS A 129 11.64 5.62 -18.85
C LYS A 129 12.40 5.30 -20.15
N LEU A 130 12.39 4.04 -20.60
CA LEU A 130 12.95 3.64 -21.90
C LEU A 130 12.29 4.42 -23.05
N PHE A 131 10.96 4.50 -23.10
CA PHE A 131 10.25 5.27 -24.14
C PHE A 131 10.58 6.76 -24.10
N LYS A 132 10.69 7.35 -22.90
CA LYS A 132 11.15 8.74 -22.76
C LYS A 132 12.54 8.94 -23.36
N ILE A 133 13.49 8.06 -23.04
CA ILE A 133 14.85 8.12 -23.59
C ILE A 133 14.82 7.96 -25.11
N LEU A 134 14.06 6.98 -25.63
CA LEU A 134 13.94 6.73 -27.07
C LEU A 134 13.47 7.96 -27.84
N VAL A 135 12.31 8.51 -27.47
CA VAL A 135 11.76 9.73 -28.10
C VAL A 135 12.78 10.86 -28.02
N GLN A 136 13.40 11.04 -26.87
CA GLN A 136 14.41 12.07 -26.66
C GLN A 136 15.66 11.91 -27.55
N GLN A 137 16.12 10.67 -27.82
CA GLN A 137 17.26 10.42 -28.69
C GLN A 137 16.88 10.54 -30.17
N ILE A 138 15.71 10.03 -30.56
CA ILE A 138 15.18 10.12 -31.94
C ILE A 138 15.02 11.58 -32.37
N LYS A 139 14.49 12.44 -31.49
CA LYS A 139 14.40 13.90 -31.73
C LYS A 139 15.73 14.55 -32.05
N LYS A 140 16.81 14.11 -31.38
CA LYS A 140 18.17 14.64 -31.55
C LYS A 140 18.92 14.00 -32.71
N CYS A 141 18.31 13.02 -33.39
CA CYS A 141 18.95 12.39 -34.53
C CYS A 141 18.87 13.27 -35.76
N ASP A 142 19.99 13.50 -36.45
CA ASP A 142 20.04 14.18 -37.75
C ASP A 142 20.01 13.22 -38.95
N CYS A 143 19.50 12.00 -38.75
CA CYS A 143 19.42 10.97 -39.80
C CYS A 143 18.25 11.18 -40.77
N GLN A 144 18.39 10.70 -42.01
CA GLN A 144 17.40 10.92 -43.07
C GLN A 144 16.13 10.11 -42.80
N MET A 145 14.97 10.79 -42.78
CA MET A 145 13.67 10.15 -42.54
C MET A 145 13.15 9.44 -43.79
N LYS A 146 12.35 8.39 -43.59
CA LYS A 146 11.59 7.78 -44.69
C LYS A 146 10.49 8.74 -45.18
N PRO A 147 10.17 8.73 -46.48
CA PRO A 147 9.04 9.49 -47.02
C PRO A 147 7.75 9.19 -46.22
N ASN A 148 6.93 10.21 -46.00
CA ASN A 148 5.64 10.11 -45.30
C ASN A 148 5.71 9.67 -43.83
N THR A 149 6.87 9.75 -43.19
CA THR A 149 7.03 9.51 -41.75
C THR A 149 7.42 10.79 -41.01
N GLN A 150 6.97 10.93 -39.77
CA GLN A 150 7.32 12.05 -38.90
C GLN A 150 8.04 11.54 -37.65
N LYS A 151 9.08 12.27 -37.20
CA LYS A 151 9.77 11.92 -35.95
C LYS A 151 8.78 11.96 -34.78
N PRO A 152 8.72 10.92 -33.94
CA PRO A 152 7.87 10.93 -32.75
C PRO A 152 8.25 12.10 -31.84
N GLN A 153 7.27 12.93 -31.50
CA GLN A 153 7.44 14.08 -30.63
C GLN A 153 7.15 13.75 -29.16
N GLN A 154 6.34 12.74 -28.91
CA GLN A 154 5.92 12.30 -27.59
C GLN A 154 5.86 10.77 -27.55
N ILE A 155 5.80 10.21 -26.34
CA ILE A 155 5.67 8.75 -26.15
C ILE A 155 4.42 8.23 -26.85
N ASP A 156 3.34 8.99 -26.83
CA ASP A 156 2.06 8.59 -27.43
C ASP A 156 2.17 8.38 -28.95
N ASN A 157 3.06 9.11 -29.64
CA ASN A 157 3.31 8.86 -31.06
C ASN A 157 3.92 7.48 -31.32
N LEU A 158 4.70 6.95 -30.39
CA LEU A 158 5.22 5.59 -30.46
C LEU A 158 4.14 4.58 -30.06
N LYS A 159 3.44 4.82 -28.94
CA LYS A 159 2.39 3.92 -28.43
C LYS A 159 1.27 3.68 -29.45
N GLN A 160 0.83 4.73 -30.15
CA GLN A 160 -0.29 4.66 -31.10
C GLN A 160 0.11 4.10 -32.48
N ASN A 161 1.41 3.89 -32.74
CA ASN A 161 1.87 3.39 -34.02
C ASN A 161 1.76 1.86 -34.11
N MET A 162 0.63 1.39 -34.65
CA MET A 162 0.33 -0.03 -34.81
C MET A 162 1.24 -0.78 -35.79
N ASN A 163 2.06 -0.07 -36.57
CA ASN A 163 3.02 -0.71 -37.48
C ASN A 163 4.28 -1.22 -36.75
N LEU A 164 4.54 -0.74 -35.54
CA LEU A 164 5.65 -1.17 -34.68
C LEU A 164 5.21 -2.39 -33.86
N LYS A 165 5.11 -3.56 -34.50
CA LYS A 165 4.53 -4.77 -33.90
C LYS A 165 5.26 -5.23 -32.64
N GLN A 166 6.59 -5.20 -32.63
CA GLN A 166 7.38 -5.57 -31.46
C GLN A 166 7.14 -4.57 -30.32
N LEU A 167 7.08 -3.28 -30.63
CA LEU A 167 6.70 -2.25 -29.65
C LEU A 167 5.29 -2.48 -29.09
N GLN A 168 4.32 -2.84 -29.92
CA GLN A 168 2.97 -3.17 -29.45
C GLN A 168 2.97 -4.40 -28.52
N THR A 169 3.76 -5.43 -28.82
CA THR A 169 3.96 -6.57 -27.91
C THR A 169 4.54 -6.13 -26.56
N LEU A 170 5.57 -5.27 -26.57
CA LEU A 170 6.17 -4.72 -25.35
C LEU A 170 5.14 -3.91 -24.52
N ILE A 171 4.33 -3.07 -25.16
CA ILE A 171 3.29 -2.27 -24.48
C ILE A 171 2.22 -3.17 -23.86
N ASN A 172 1.78 -4.20 -24.59
CA ASN A 172 0.80 -5.16 -24.07
C ASN A 172 1.35 -5.93 -22.86
N ASN A 173 2.60 -6.37 -22.92
CA ASN A 173 3.24 -7.06 -21.80
C ASN A 173 3.46 -6.11 -20.61
N LEU A 174 3.84 -4.85 -20.87
CA LEU A 174 3.92 -3.81 -19.86
C LEU A 174 2.61 -3.62 -19.11
N ASN A 175 1.48 -3.53 -19.82
CA ASN A 175 0.17 -3.39 -19.19
C ASN A 175 -0.16 -4.61 -18.32
N LYS A 176 0.13 -5.82 -18.79
CA LYS A 176 -0.05 -7.06 -18.00
C LYS A 176 0.81 -7.07 -16.72
N CYS A 177 2.09 -6.71 -16.82
CA CYS A 177 2.98 -6.63 -15.66
C CYS A 177 2.49 -5.58 -14.64
N ASN A 178 2.05 -4.40 -15.11
CA ASN A 178 1.50 -3.37 -14.23
C ASN A 178 0.25 -3.82 -13.51
N MET A 179 -0.73 -4.37 -14.23
CA MET A 179 -1.97 -4.87 -13.60
C MET A 179 -1.64 -5.91 -12.53
N LYS A 180 -0.78 -6.90 -12.84
CA LYS A 180 -0.40 -7.93 -11.86
C LYS A 180 0.25 -7.34 -10.60
N PHE A 181 1.19 -6.40 -10.77
CA PHE A 181 1.86 -5.74 -9.65
C PHE A 181 0.89 -4.89 -8.81
N GLN A 182 0.09 -4.04 -9.47
CA GLN A 182 -0.89 -3.15 -8.83
C GLN A 182 -1.98 -3.95 -8.10
N THR A 183 -2.50 -5.01 -8.71
CA THR A 183 -3.47 -5.92 -8.07
C THR A 183 -2.86 -6.57 -6.84
N THR A 184 -1.65 -7.14 -6.93
CA THR A 184 -1.00 -7.79 -5.79
C THR A 184 -0.76 -6.80 -4.64
N ALA A 185 -0.28 -5.59 -4.94
CA ALA A 185 -0.06 -4.53 -3.94
C ALA A 185 -1.37 -4.04 -3.31
N THR A 186 -2.45 -3.93 -4.10
CA THR A 186 -3.78 -3.56 -3.63
C THR A 186 -4.37 -4.62 -2.73
N GLN A 187 -4.28 -5.90 -3.10
CA GLN A 187 -4.75 -7.03 -2.30
C GLN A 187 -4.01 -7.13 -0.97
N PHE A 188 -2.69 -6.85 -0.98
CA PHE A 188 -1.88 -6.76 0.23
C PHE A 188 -2.35 -5.63 1.17
N LEU A 189 -2.53 -4.42 0.62
CA LEU A 189 -3.04 -3.29 1.40
C LEU A 189 -4.45 -3.58 1.94
N ARG A 190 -5.33 -4.19 1.14
CA ARG A 190 -6.67 -4.60 1.57
C ARG A 190 -6.63 -5.56 2.76
N GLY A 191 -5.73 -6.55 2.73
CA GLY A 191 -5.51 -7.45 3.85
C GLY A 191 -5.03 -6.73 5.11
N ALA A 192 -4.09 -5.80 4.96
CA ALA A 192 -3.64 -4.92 6.04
C ALA A 192 -4.82 -4.14 6.65
N LEU A 193 -5.62 -3.48 5.81
CA LEU A 193 -6.77 -2.67 6.21
C LEU A 193 -7.87 -3.50 6.89
N CYS A 194 -8.18 -4.68 6.36
CA CYS A 194 -9.19 -5.57 6.92
C CYS A 194 -8.83 -6.07 8.32
N SER A 195 -7.55 -6.07 8.72
CA SER A 195 -7.15 -6.52 10.06
C SER A 195 -7.81 -5.75 11.21
N VAL A 196 -8.29 -4.51 10.97
CA VAL A 196 -9.08 -3.75 11.96
C VAL A 196 -10.47 -4.35 12.23
N CYS A 197 -10.95 -5.19 11.32
CA CYS A 197 -12.24 -5.86 11.44
C CYS A 197 -12.15 -7.19 12.18
N SER A 198 -10.97 -7.59 12.68
CA SER A 198 -10.86 -8.73 13.57
C SER A 198 -11.70 -8.51 14.83
N GLY A 199 -12.38 -9.56 15.30
CA GLY A 199 -13.25 -9.43 16.46
C GLY A 199 -12.47 -9.19 17.74
N ILE A 200 -12.97 -8.29 18.59
CA ILE A 200 -12.35 -8.00 19.89
C ILE A 200 -12.21 -9.25 20.76
N ASN A 201 -13.15 -10.19 20.62
CA ASN A 201 -13.17 -11.47 21.32
C ASN A 201 -12.15 -12.49 20.78
N LYS A 202 -11.47 -12.18 19.66
CA LYS A 202 -10.53 -13.04 18.95
C LYS A 202 -9.22 -12.32 18.61
N ILE A 203 -8.93 -11.17 19.22
CA ILE A 203 -7.72 -10.37 18.92
C ILE A 203 -6.43 -11.19 19.08
N SER A 204 -6.33 -12.06 20.10
CA SER A 204 -5.14 -12.90 20.33
C SER A 204 -4.82 -13.89 19.20
N ASP A 205 -5.81 -14.19 18.34
CA ASP A 205 -5.61 -15.08 17.19
C ASP A 205 -4.87 -14.35 16.06
N TYR A 206 -4.92 -13.02 16.06
CA TYR A 206 -4.43 -12.13 14.99
C TYR A 206 -3.35 -11.15 15.43
N PHE A 207 -3.23 -10.87 16.73
CA PHE A 207 -2.20 -10.02 17.31
C PHE A 207 -1.54 -10.75 18.47
N ASP A 208 -0.21 -10.65 18.53
CA ASP A 208 0.52 -11.16 19.69
C ASP A 208 0.40 -10.20 20.89
N ASN A 209 1.08 -10.56 21.99
CA ASN A 209 1.11 -9.74 23.20
C ASN A 209 1.84 -8.40 23.03
N THR A 210 2.56 -8.21 21.92
CA THR A 210 3.25 -6.96 21.56
C THR A 210 2.45 -6.11 20.56
N HIS A 211 1.22 -6.53 20.24
CA HIS A 211 0.37 -5.90 19.21
C HIS A 211 0.97 -5.96 17.79
N SER A 212 1.85 -6.93 17.57
CA SER A 212 2.37 -7.30 16.26
C SER A 212 1.35 -8.17 15.54
N LEU A 213 1.10 -7.88 14.26
CA LEU A 213 0.15 -8.64 13.46
C LEU A 213 0.70 -10.05 13.22
N LEU A 214 -0.15 -11.04 13.38
CA LEU A 214 0.09 -12.43 13.06
C LEU A 214 -0.41 -12.68 11.65
N ILE A 215 0.49 -13.07 10.75
CA ILE A 215 0.20 -13.30 9.34
C ILE A 215 0.15 -14.79 9.05
N ASN A 216 -0.87 -15.18 8.31
CA ASN A 216 -0.97 -16.54 7.78
C ASN A 216 0.18 -16.83 6.79
N GLN A 217 0.95 -17.89 7.06
CA GLN A 217 2.10 -18.30 6.27
C GLN A 217 1.81 -18.51 4.77
N ASP A 218 0.69 -19.14 4.42
CA ASP A 218 0.33 -19.40 3.03
C ASP A 218 0.05 -18.09 2.30
N SER A 219 -0.64 -17.17 2.97
CA SER A 219 -0.90 -15.81 2.48
C SER A 219 0.40 -15.03 2.23
N ALA A 220 1.33 -15.05 3.19
CA ALA A 220 2.64 -14.40 3.05
C ALA A 220 3.46 -15.00 1.89
N THR A 221 3.47 -16.32 1.78
CA THR A 221 4.18 -17.04 0.72
C THR A 221 3.60 -16.72 -0.66
N LYS A 222 2.26 -16.68 -0.76
CA LYS A 222 1.55 -16.34 -1.99
C LYS A 222 1.79 -14.88 -2.40
N TYR A 223 1.75 -13.94 -1.44
CA TYR A 223 2.11 -12.55 -1.70
C TYR A 223 3.54 -12.45 -2.26
N GLN A 224 4.52 -13.06 -1.59
CA GLN A 224 5.92 -13.01 -2.04
C GLN A 224 6.08 -13.57 -3.46
N SER A 225 5.49 -14.73 -3.74
CA SER A 225 5.56 -15.34 -5.07
C SER A 225 4.92 -14.45 -6.16
N GLN A 226 3.76 -13.85 -5.87
CA GLN A 226 3.06 -13.01 -6.82
C GLN A 226 3.76 -11.68 -7.07
N ILE A 227 4.29 -11.05 -6.01
CA ILE A 227 5.02 -9.78 -6.14
C ILE A 227 6.36 -9.99 -6.84
N ASP A 228 7.11 -11.04 -6.49
CA ASP A 228 8.39 -11.39 -7.14
C ASP A 228 8.18 -11.68 -8.62
N SER A 229 7.18 -12.49 -8.97
CA SER A 229 6.86 -12.78 -10.36
C SER A 229 6.42 -11.53 -11.13
N SER A 230 5.80 -10.56 -10.47
CA SER A 230 5.45 -9.28 -11.08
C SER A 230 6.68 -8.41 -11.32
N ILE A 231 7.63 -8.39 -10.38
CA ILE A 231 8.91 -7.69 -10.50
C ILE A 231 9.76 -8.30 -11.62
N GLU A 232 9.85 -9.63 -11.68
CA GLU A 232 10.52 -10.37 -12.75
C GLU A 232 9.89 -10.10 -14.11
N CYS A 233 8.56 -9.93 -14.18
CA CYS A 233 7.87 -9.51 -15.40
C CYS A 233 8.47 -8.20 -15.93
N PHE A 234 8.64 -7.17 -15.09
CA PHE A 234 9.26 -5.91 -15.48
C PHE A 234 10.73 -6.05 -15.88
N SER A 235 11.50 -6.86 -15.16
CA SER A 235 12.89 -7.17 -15.51
C SER A 235 12.99 -7.72 -16.94
N ASN A 236 12.09 -8.65 -17.30
CA ASN A 236 12.06 -9.28 -18.61
C ASN A 236 11.69 -8.32 -19.75
N LEU A 237 10.99 -7.21 -19.47
CA LEU A 237 10.62 -6.23 -20.49
C LEU A 237 11.80 -5.36 -20.95
N VAL A 238 12.84 -5.25 -20.12
CA VAL A 238 14.01 -4.41 -20.38
C VAL A 238 15.29 -5.22 -20.53
N THR A 239 15.17 -6.50 -20.89
CA THR A 239 16.33 -7.31 -21.27
C THR A 239 16.94 -6.77 -22.56
N ILE A 240 18.27 -6.83 -22.64
CA ILE A 240 19.02 -6.39 -23.82
C ILE A 240 18.61 -7.22 -25.04
N ASN A 241 18.68 -8.54 -24.88
CA ASN A 241 18.28 -9.53 -25.89
C ASN A 241 16.95 -10.15 -25.47
N GLY A 242 16.05 -10.26 -26.44
CA GLY A 242 14.73 -10.82 -26.24
C GLY A 242 14.66 -12.33 -26.39
N ASN A 243 13.44 -12.84 -26.24
CA ASN A 243 13.00 -14.16 -26.65
C ASN A 243 11.71 -14.03 -27.49
N ASN A 244 11.04 -15.14 -27.78
CA ASN A 244 9.83 -15.15 -28.61
C ASN A 244 8.64 -14.40 -27.96
N GLU A 245 8.62 -14.22 -26.64
CA GLU A 245 7.53 -13.59 -25.90
C GLU A 245 7.82 -12.12 -25.57
N ASN A 246 9.10 -11.77 -25.40
CA ASN A 246 9.59 -10.42 -25.14
C ASN A 246 10.69 -10.07 -26.13
N PRO A 247 10.47 -9.15 -27.08
CA PRO A 247 11.39 -8.87 -28.19
C PRO A 247 12.77 -8.32 -27.75
N GLY A 248 12.91 -7.82 -26.52
CA GLY A 248 14.13 -7.23 -25.99
C GLY A 248 14.40 -5.82 -26.55
N MET A 249 15.20 -5.04 -25.82
CA MET A 249 15.42 -3.62 -26.15
C MET A 249 16.04 -3.41 -27.53
N ILE A 250 17.00 -4.25 -27.94
CA ILE A 250 17.68 -4.08 -29.24
C ILE A 250 16.69 -4.20 -30.39
N SER A 251 15.85 -5.24 -30.39
CA SER A 251 14.87 -5.47 -31.45
C SER A 251 13.86 -4.31 -31.53
N ILE A 252 13.39 -3.82 -30.38
CA ILE A 252 12.49 -2.66 -30.30
C ILE A 252 13.14 -1.41 -30.90
N ILE A 253 14.40 -1.12 -30.54
CA ILE A 253 15.13 0.01 -31.11
C ILE A 253 15.27 -0.18 -32.62
N GLU A 254 15.63 -1.38 -33.08
CA GLU A 254 15.79 -1.66 -34.51
C GLU A 254 14.48 -1.46 -35.28
N GLU A 255 13.36 -1.98 -34.77
CA GLU A 255 12.04 -1.80 -35.38
C GLU A 255 11.68 -0.32 -35.53
N ILE A 256 11.85 0.47 -34.45
CA ILE A 256 11.58 1.91 -34.47
C ILE A 256 12.46 2.61 -35.50
N PHE A 257 13.77 2.32 -35.52
CA PHE A 257 14.69 2.97 -36.45
C PHE A 257 14.38 2.60 -37.90
N ASN A 258 14.15 1.31 -38.17
CA ASN A 258 13.79 0.82 -39.50
C ASN A 258 12.45 1.39 -39.98
N TYR A 259 11.55 1.78 -39.08
CA TYR A 259 10.28 2.40 -39.46
C TYR A 259 10.46 3.88 -39.86
N TYR A 260 11.19 4.67 -39.07
CA TYR A 260 11.27 6.13 -39.26
C TYR A 260 12.42 6.59 -40.17
N PHE A 261 13.52 5.84 -40.28
CA PHE A 261 14.75 6.31 -40.94
C PHE A 261 15.16 5.46 -42.14
N LEU A 262 15.80 6.10 -43.13
CA LEU A 262 16.35 5.45 -44.33
C LEU A 262 17.72 4.82 -44.07
N ASP A 263 18.54 5.47 -43.23
CA ASP A 263 19.89 5.02 -42.91
C ASP A 263 20.03 4.55 -41.45
N LYS A 264 20.98 3.65 -41.20
CA LYS A 264 21.28 3.11 -39.86
C LYS A 264 22.36 3.90 -39.10
N THR A 265 22.79 5.08 -39.58
CA THR A 265 23.95 5.78 -38.98
C THR A 265 23.72 6.16 -37.52
N CYS A 266 22.48 6.42 -37.17
CA CYS A 266 22.12 6.81 -35.81
C CYS A 266 21.54 5.69 -34.97
N TYR A 267 21.13 4.58 -35.59
CA TYR A 267 20.74 3.37 -34.89
C TYR A 267 21.86 2.91 -33.95
N ASN A 268 23.08 2.69 -34.48
CA ASN A 268 24.20 2.20 -33.67
C ASN A 268 24.55 3.13 -32.51
N LYS A 269 24.55 4.46 -32.73
CA LYS A 269 24.84 5.46 -31.69
C LYS A 269 23.79 5.47 -30.58
N ILE A 270 22.51 5.28 -30.94
CA ILE A 270 21.40 5.34 -29.99
C ILE A 270 21.26 4.03 -29.23
N VAL A 271 21.44 2.89 -29.90
CA VAL A 271 21.55 1.57 -29.24
C VAL A 271 22.64 1.60 -28.19
N GLN A 272 23.86 2.01 -28.53
CA GLN A 272 24.98 2.07 -27.57
C GLN A 272 24.66 2.94 -26.35
N LYS A 273 24.04 4.11 -26.56
CA LYS A 273 23.62 4.99 -25.45
C LYS A 273 22.55 4.34 -24.57
N ILE A 274 21.56 3.67 -25.15
CA ILE A 274 20.50 3.01 -24.38
C ILE A 274 21.07 1.83 -23.61
N LEU A 275 21.87 0.99 -24.26
CA LEU A 275 22.50 -0.15 -23.59
C LEU A 275 23.37 0.27 -22.41
N ALA A 276 24.18 1.33 -22.55
CA ALA A 276 24.98 1.87 -21.44
C ALA A 276 24.13 2.31 -20.24
N ILE A 277 22.90 2.80 -20.49
CA ILE A 277 21.97 3.19 -19.42
C ILE A 277 21.35 1.96 -18.77
N PHE A 278 20.83 1.00 -19.53
CA PHE A 278 20.03 -0.09 -18.96
C PHE A 278 20.87 -1.29 -18.49
N GLN A 279 22.11 -1.44 -18.93
CA GLN A 279 22.98 -2.56 -18.54
C GLN A 279 23.25 -2.63 -17.02
N ASN A 280 23.30 -1.48 -16.35
CA ASN A 280 23.57 -1.40 -14.90
C ASN A 280 22.32 -1.10 -14.06
N ASN A 281 21.17 -0.87 -14.70
CA ASN A 281 19.95 -0.43 -14.04
C ASN A 281 18.86 -1.48 -14.20
N SER A 282 18.89 -2.50 -13.35
CA SER A 282 17.98 -3.63 -13.39
C SER A 282 16.79 -3.47 -12.44
N VAL A 283 15.73 -4.23 -12.73
CA VAL A 283 14.62 -4.46 -11.82
C VAL A 283 14.84 -5.85 -11.23
N SER A 284 14.97 -5.96 -9.91
CA SER A 284 15.24 -7.23 -9.21
C SER A 284 14.39 -7.31 -7.94
N PRO A 285 13.83 -8.47 -7.59
CA PRO A 285 13.07 -8.62 -6.34
C PRO A 285 13.95 -8.58 -5.08
N THR A 286 15.28 -8.69 -5.24
CA THR A 286 16.25 -8.65 -4.14
C THR A 286 17.11 -7.39 -4.17
N LYS A 287 17.60 -6.99 -2.99
CA LYS A 287 18.56 -5.89 -2.87
C LYS A 287 19.87 -6.22 -3.61
N PRO A 288 20.54 -5.23 -4.24
CA PRO A 288 21.83 -5.45 -4.88
C PRO A 288 22.85 -6.08 -3.92
N GLY A 289 23.48 -7.19 -4.34
CA GLY A 289 24.48 -7.90 -3.54
C GLY A 289 23.94 -8.68 -2.33
N SER A 290 22.62 -8.86 -2.22
CA SER A 290 21.96 -9.55 -1.11
C SER A 290 20.87 -10.51 -1.59
N SER A 291 20.53 -11.51 -0.77
CA SER A 291 19.35 -12.37 -0.94
C SER A 291 18.08 -11.77 -0.32
N GLU A 292 18.21 -10.63 0.37
CA GLU A 292 17.09 -9.95 1.04
C GLU A 292 16.09 -9.40 0.02
N LYS A 293 14.81 -9.69 0.25
CA LYS A 293 13.70 -9.23 -0.59
C LYS A 293 13.38 -7.76 -0.32
N ILE A 294 13.07 -7.02 -1.39
CA ILE A 294 12.69 -5.59 -1.30
C ILE A 294 11.24 -5.43 -0.83
N CYS A 295 10.33 -6.25 -1.37
CA CYS A 295 8.94 -6.34 -0.93
C CYS A 295 8.80 -7.44 0.13
N CYS A 296 8.46 -7.07 1.35
CA CYS A 296 8.47 -7.98 2.50
C CYS A 296 7.06 -8.13 3.10
N PRO A 297 6.47 -9.33 3.14
CA PRO A 297 5.12 -9.54 3.70
C PRO A 297 5.04 -9.23 5.19
N GLN A 298 6.16 -9.27 5.92
CA GLN A 298 6.23 -8.98 7.35
C GLN A 298 6.11 -7.49 7.67
N ILE A 299 6.18 -6.60 6.67
CA ILE A 299 6.08 -5.16 6.85
C ILE A 299 4.68 -4.69 6.42
N VAL A 300 3.67 -5.00 7.22
CA VAL A 300 2.25 -4.77 6.84
C VAL A 300 1.83 -3.33 7.06
N TYR A 301 2.20 -2.75 8.21
CA TYR A 301 1.71 -1.44 8.61
C TYR A 301 2.63 -0.26 8.30
N LYS A 302 3.81 -0.53 7.72
CA LYS A 302 4.70 0.51 7.22
C LYS A 302 4.60 0.58 5.71
N ILE A 303 4.80 1.79 5.20
CA ILE A 303 4.82 2.03 3.75
C ILE A 303 6.11 1.46 3.20
N GLN A 304 5.99 0.59 2.22
CA GLN A 304 7.11 -0.01 1.52
C GLN A 304 7.38 0.76 0.22
N ASP A 305 7.77 2.04 0.30
CA ASP A 305 8.03 2.88 -0.87
C ASP A 305 9.05 2.23 -1.82
N GLN A 306 10.04 1.53 -1.27
CA GLN A 306 11.03 0.78 -2.05
C GLN A 306 10.40 -0.35 -2.87
N CYS A 307 9.36 -1.00 -2.35
CA CYS A 307 8.61 -2.02 -3.08
C CYS A 307 7.86 -1.38 -4.25
N ASP A 308 7.14 -0.29 -4.05
CA ASP A 308 6.41 0.42 -5.11
C ASP A 308 7.36 0.96 -6.20
N GLN A 309 8.54 1.40 -5.79
CA GLN A 309 9.53 2.03 -6.66
C GLN A 309 10.40 1.03 -7.43
N ILE A 310 10.36 -0.26 -7.08
CA ILE A 310 11.22 -1.28 -7.67
C ILE A 310 11.02 -1.41 -9.19
N ILE A 311 9.78 -1.24 -9.67
CA ILE A 311 9.41 -1.35 -11.08
C ILE A 311 9.91 -0.17 -11.94
N GLN A 312 10.47 0.86 -11.29
CA GLN A 312 11.02 2.04 -11.94
C GLN A 312 12.50 1.87 -12.30
N GLY A 313 13.13 0.80 -11.79
CA GLY A 313 14.59 0.61 -11.84
C GLY A 313 15.35 1.70 -11.11
N ASP A 314 16.63 1.83 -11.42
CA ASP A 314 17.52 2.77 -10.74
C ASP A 314 17.15 4.24 -10.97
N ASN A 315 17.31 5.06 -9.93
CA ASN A 315 17.12 6.51 -9.95
C ASN A 315 18.14 7.23 -10.85
N GLN A 316 19.29 6.61 -11.15
CA GLN A 316 20.26 7.16 -12.11
C GLN A 316 19.64 7.37 -13.49
N ILE A 317 18.63 6.57 -13.88
CA ILE A 317 17.91 6.76 -15.14
C ILE A 317 17.18 8.10 -15.16
N ASP A 318 16.54 8.49 -14.05
CA ASP A 318 15.85 9.78 -13.95
C ASP A 318 16.83 10.95 -13.94
N GLN A 319 17.99 10.79 -13.30
CA GLN A 319 19.08 11.77 -13.38
C GLN A 319 19.53 11.98 -14.83
N LEU A 320 19.71 10.90 -15.59
CA LEU A 320 20.09 10.96 -17.01
C LEU A 320 18.99 11.55 -17.91
N LEU A 321 17.72 11.30 -17.58
CA LEU A 321 16.57 11.94 -18.24
C LEU A 321 16.54 13.46 -17.98
N ASN A 322 16.93 13.89 -16.78
CA ASN A 322 16.87 15.29 -16.31
C ASN A 322 18.16 16.09 -16.57
N GLN A 323 19.31 15.44 -16.81
CA GLN A 323 20.62 16.05 -17.10
C GLN A 323 20.68 16.86 -18.42
N ARG A 324 19.55 17.10 -19.09
CA ARG A 324 19.44 18.06 -20.20
C ARG A 324 19.38 19.54 -19.77
N LEU A 325 19.43 19.86 -18.48
CA LEU A 325 19.55 21.25 -18.00
C LEU A 325 20.95 21.69 -17.58
N LEU A 326 21.91 20.78 -17.37
CA LEU A 326 23.27 21.13 -16.92
C LEU A 326 24.31 20.22 -17.58
N ARG A 327 24.49 20.34 -18.89
CA ARG A 327 25.74 19.93 -19.53
C ARG A 327 26.70 21.11 -19.48
N ASN A 328 27.35 21.27 -18.33
CA ASN A 328 28.66 21.88 -18.09
C ASN A 328 28.73 22.15 -16.58
N ASP A 329 28.89 21.09 -15.78
CA ASP A 329 29.76 21.08 -14.60
C ASP A 329 29.50 19.80 -13.79
N LEU A 330 30.56 18.99 -13.74
CA LEU A 330 30.75 17.88 -12.82
C LEU A 330 30.96 18.44 -11.40
N THR A 331 29.92 19.01 -10.78
CA THR A 331 29.85 19.26 -9.32
C THR A 331 28.49 19.86 -8.98
N LEU A 332 27.67 19.13 -8.21
CA LEU A 332 26.51 19.52 -7.38
C LEU A 332 25.64 18.25 -7.25
N LYS A 333 25.86 17.31 -6.33
CA LYS A 333 25.63 17.41 -4.88
C LYS A 333 24.79 18.64 -4.52
N GLU A 334 23.47 18.48 -4.53
CA GLU A 334 22.60 18.70 -3.35
C GLU A 334 21.11 18.82 -3.74
N ASN A 335 20.32 17.97 -3.08
CA ASN A 335 18.95 18.17 -2.58
C ASN A 335 17.70 17.91 -3.45
N TYR A 336 16.77 17.19 -2.79
CA TYR A 336 15.33 16.94 -3.04
C TYR A 336 14.98 15.96 -4.18
N ASP A 337 14.30 14.83 -4.01
CA ASP A 337 13.62 14.18 -2.89
C ASP A 337 13.43 12.70 -3.27
N ARG A 338 14.11 11.79 -2.60
CA ARG A 338 13.55 10.49 -2.26
C ARG A 338 14.16 10.17 -0.92
N LYS A 339 13.31 9.98 0.08
CA LYS A 339 13.67 9.55 1.44
C LYS A 339 14.27 8.13 1.43
N LEU A 340 15.32 7.91 0.63
CA LEU A 340 16.21 6.78 0.69
C LEU A 340 17.15 7.02 1.86
N GLN A 341 16.66 6.66 3.04
CA GLN A 341 17.33 6.49 4.35
C GLN A 341 16.42 6.94 5.50
N GLN A 342 15.11 6.66 5.44
CA GLN A 342 14.40 6.53 6.72
C GLN A 342 14.87 5.24 7.39
N ASN A 343 15.77 5.42 8.35
CA ASN A 343 16.21 4.49 9.37
C ASN A 343 15.27 3.29 9.54
N PHE A 344 15.79 2.10 9.24
CA PHE A 344 15.25 0.84 9.75
C PHE A 344 15.40 0.83 11.29
N ASN A 345 14.60 1.62 12.00
CA ASN A 345 14.33 1.34 13.40
C ASN A 345 13.39 0.12 13.38
N HIS A 346 14.00 -1.02 13.67
CA HIS A 346 13.45 -2.35 13.44
C HIS A 346 12.41 -2.80 14.47
N ASP A 347 12.05 -1.99 15.47
CA ASP A 347 11.68 -2.59 16.76
C ASP A 347 10.21 -2.54 17.21
N THR A 348 9.23 -2.09 16.41
CA THR A 348 7.82 -2.09 16.91
C THR A 348 6.70 -2.45 15.92
N ASP A 349 6.97 -2.67 14.63
CA ASP A 349 5.91 -2.97 13.63
C ASP A 349 6.21 -4.17 12.73
N ALA A 350 7.17 -5.02 13.10
CA ALA A 350 7.39 -6.27 12.39
C ALA A 350 6.23 -7.23 12.66
N SER A 351 5.56 -7.70 11.61
CA SER A 351 4.56 -8.74 11.71
C SER A 351 5.22 -10.13 11.80
N ILE A 352 4.58 -11.04 12.50
CA ILE A 352 5.08 -12.41 12.72
C ILE A 352 4.34 -13.36 11.78
N VAL A 353 5.08 -14.15 11.00
CA VAL A 353 4.49 -15.17 10.12
C VAL A 353 4.35 -16.48 10.88
N LYS A 354 3.16 -17.08 10.90
CA LYS A 354 2.90 -18.37 11.55
C LYS A 354 1.78 -19.16 10.87
N PHE A 355 1.54 -20.38 11.33
CA PHE A 355 0.33 -21.12 10.99
C PHE A 355 -0.89 -20.47 11.66
N GLY A 356 -1.87 -20.04 10.86
CA GLY A 356 -2.98 -19.18 11.30
C GLY A 356 -2.65 -17.68 11.28
N GLY A 357 -3.59 -16.83 11.68
CA GLY A 357 -3.46 -15.37 11.60
C GLY A 357 -4.21 -14.76 10.40
N VAL A 358 -3.95 -13.49 10.13
CA VAL A 358 -4.64 -12.72 9.09
C VAL A 358 -4.17 -13.16 7.70
N ASN A 359 -5.13 -13.40 6.80
CA ASN A 359 -4.86 -13.46 5.38
C ASN A 359 -4.64 -12.03 4.87
N ILE A 360 -3.38 -11.72 4.54
CA ILE A 360 -2.96 -10.39 4.07
C ILE A 360 -3.18 -10.20 2.56
N LEU A 361 -3.50 -11.25 1.82
CA LEU A 361 -3.78 -11.18 0.38
C LEU A 361 -5.28 -11.39 0.14
N ILE A 362 -6.03 -10.29 0.13
CA ILE A 362 -7.50 -10.30 -0.02
C ILE A 362 -7.89 -9.78 -1.41
N THR A 363 -8.61 -10.59 -2.17
CA THR A 363 -9.17 -10.24 -3.49
C THR A 363 -10.48 -9.45 -3.36
N SER A 364 -10.78 -8.59 -4.33
CA SER A 364 -12.09 -7.91 -4.45
C SER A 364 -12.58 -7.90 -5.89
N GLN A 365 -13.89 -7.76 -6.10
CA GLN A 365 -14.46 -7.42 -7.40
C GLN A 365 -13.93 -6.07 -7.93
N LEU A 366 -13.54 -5.15 -7.03
CA LEU A 366 -12.92 -3.89 -7.42
C LEU A 366 -11.54 -4.08 -8.08
N ASP A 367 -10.91 -5.26 -7.96
CA ASP A 367 -9.65 -5.53 -8.65
C ASP A 367 -9.83 -5.51 -10.19
N GLU A 368 -11.05 -5.68 -10.71
CA GLU A 368 -11.39 -5.56 -12.14
C GLU A 368 -11.24 -4.12 -12.66
N GLN A 369 -11.25 -3.12 -11.77
CA GLN A 369 -11.04 -1.72 -12.14
C GLN A 369 -9.55 -1.41 -12.40
N ILE A 370 -8.65 -2.32 -12.05
CA ILE A 370 -7.20 -2.20 -12.26
C ILE A 370 -6.88 -2.57 -13.70
N ASN A 371 -6.77 -1.56 -14.57
CA ASN A 371 -6.75 -1.71 -16.02
C ASN A 371 -5.49 -1.11 -16.68
N GLY A 372 -4.36 -1.07 -15.96
CA GLY A 372 -3.04 -0.73 -16.52
C GLY A 372 -2.60 0.71 -16.29
N ILE A 373 -1.75 1.24 -17.19
CA ILE A 373 -1.04 2.52 -16.98
C ILE A 373 -1.90 3.76 -17.23
N ASP A 374 -2.77 3.72 -18.25
CA ASP A 374 -3.34 4.95 -18.85
C ASP A 374 -4.76 5.29 -18.32
N ASN A 375 -5.26 4.54 -17.34
CA ASN A 375 -6.60 4.71 -16.78
C ASN A 375 -6.52 5.08 -15.29
N ILE A 376 -7.04 6.27 -14.96
CA ILE A 376 -7.14 6.72 -13.57
C ILE A 376 -8.29 5.95 -12.93
N ILE A 377 -7.98 5.20 -11.87
CA ILE A 377 -9.01 4.54 -11.07
C ILE A 377 -9.82 5.59 -10.31
N ASP A 378 -11.14 5.48 -10.39
CA ASP A 378 -12.05 6.27 -9.56
C ASP A 378 -11.96 5.80 -8.10
N ILE A 379 -11.43 6.67 -7.27
CA ILE A 379 -11.23 6.49 -5.84
C ILE A 379 -12.23 7.29 -5.01
N SER A 380 -13.30 7.80 -5.64
CA SER A 380 -14.32 8.56 -4.93
C SER A 380 -14.99 7.69 -3.86
N THR A 381 -14.89 8.15 -2.62
CA THR A 381 -15.52 7.49 -1.48
C THR A 381 -16.83 8.21 -1.16
N ASP A 382 -17.96 7.58 -1.44
CA ASP A 382 -19.28 8.02 -0.98
C ASP A 382 -19.49 7.79 0.53
N TYR A 383 -18.41 7.78 1.31
CA TYR A 383 -18.47 7.69 2.78
C TYR A 383 -19.00 9.01 3.31
N ASP A 384 -20.34 9.14 3.23
CA ASP A 384 -21.19 10.31 3.37
C ASP A 384 -20.47 11.56 3.90
N THR A 385 -20.16 12.50 3.00
CA THR A 385 -19.68 13.85 3.35
C THR A 385 -20.75 14.72 3.99
N ASN A 386 -22.01 14.26 4.01
CA ASN A 386 -23.19 15.02 4.43
C ASN A 386 -23.68 14.71 5.86
N SER A 387 -22.78 14.42 6.82
CA SER A 387 -23.16 14.30 8.24
C SER A 387 -23.26 15.65 8.99
N ASN A 388 -23.31 16.78 8.29
CA ASN A 388 -23.63 18.09 8.90
C ASN A 388 -25.03 18.16 9.54
N LYS A 389 -25.85 17.11 9.41
CA LYS A 389 -27.16 17.03 10.10
C LYS A 389 -27.04 16.91 11.62
N ILE A 390 -25.93 16.39 12.17
CA ILE A 390 -25.77 16.31 13.63
C ILE A 390 -25.45 17.71 14.22
N TYR A 391 -24.61 18.51 13.55
CA TYR A 391 -24.33 19.88 13.99
C TYR A 391 -25.56 20.80 13.88
N GLN A 392 -26.41 20.62 12.86
CA GLN A 392 -27.68 21.36 12.80
C GLN A 392 -28.65 20.98 13.92
N PHE A 393 -28.73 19.71 14.32
CA PHE A 393 -29.55 19.30 15.46
C PHE A 393 -29.01 19.85 16.80
N SER A 394 -27.70 19.90 17.00
CA SER A 394 -27.10 20.48 18.22
C SER A 394 -27.31 21.99 18.33
N ILE A 395 -27.25 22.72 17.20
CA ILE A 395 -27.51 24.16 17.16
C ILE A 395 -29.00 24.45 17.38
N ILE A 396 -29.90 23.69 16.76
CA ILE A 396 -31.35 23.82 16.97
C ILE A 396 -31.72 23.48 18.43
N PHE A 397 -31.12 22.45 19.03
CA PHE A 397 -31.39 22.08 20.42
C PHE A 397 -30.87 23.14 21.41
N MET A 398 -29.72 23.76 21.16
CA MET A 398 -29.24 24.90 21.96
C MET A 398 -30.11 26.15 21.80
N LEU A 399 -30.59 26.45 20.59
CA LEU A 399 -31.49 27.58 20.34
C LEU A 399 -32.86 27.38 21.00
N ILE A 400 -33.37 26.14 21.05
CA ILE A 400 -34.61 25.80 21.76
C ILE A 400 -34.42 25.91 23.28
N LEU A 401 -33.28 25.47 23.82
CA LEU A 401 -32.97 25.63 25.25
C LEU A 401 -32.86 27.10 25.66
N GLN A 402 -32.27 27.96 24.83
CA GLN A 402 -32.18 29.41 25.06
C GLN A 402 -33.51 30.16 24.90
N ALA A 403 -34.52 29.54 24.30
CA ALA A 403 -35.86 30.12 24.18
C ALA A 403 -36.80 29.66 25.32
N LEU A 404 -36.41 28.62 26.07
CA LEU A 404 -37.19 28.02 27.17
C LEU A 404 -36.68 28.41 28.56
N PHE A 405 -35.50 29.04 28.64
CA PHE A 405 -34.93 29.68 29.83
C PHE A 405 -34.66 31.15 29.52
#